data_AF-A0A7J3VTF2-F1
#
_entry.id   AF-A0A7J3VTF2-F1
#
_cell.length_a   1.000
_cell.length_b   1.000
_cell.length_c   1.000
_cell.angle_alpha   90.00
_cell.angle_beta   90.00
_cell.angle_gamma   90.00
#
_symmetry.space_group_name_H-M   'P 1'
#
loop_
_entity.id
_entity.type
_entity.pdbx_description
1 polymer ?
#
loop_
_entity_poly.entity_id
_entity_poly.type
_entity_poly.pdbx_seq_one_letter_code
_entity_poly.pdbx_strand_id
1 'polypeptide(L)'
;MWTIAVDFGASMLRFAVVENYRVVRRVVCATPRTLAELRHVFRNSFNILHAMGVSRNAPVGIASIGPFEKEGVVKATNIGGLRINLRKIVEEAHGGRITILNDCTAAALAEKTIGPWRGLKNLVYVTISTGIGGGAVVDGHLLIGRDG
;
A
#
# COMPACT_ATOMS: atom_id res chain seq x y z
N MET A 1 -4.08 1.08 -18.76
CA MET A 1 -2.69 0.93 -18.25
C MET A 1 -2.78 0.24 -16.90
N TRP A 2 -2.03 -0.84 -16.72
CA TRP A 2 -2.05 -1.59 -15.47
C TRP A 2 -1.14 -0.95 -14.42
N THR A 3 -1.63 -0.91 -13.19
CA THR A 3 -0.93 -0.47 -11.99
C THR A 3 -0.93 -1.61 -10.99
N ILE A 4 0.10 -1.70 -10.16
CA ILE A 4 0.15 -2.68 -9.07
C ILE A 4 -0.26 -1.97 -7.78
N ALA A 5 -1.25 -2.52 -7.07
CA ALA A 5 -1.62 -2.10 -5.73
C ALA A 5 -1.13 -3.15 -4.72
N VAL A 6 -0.49 -2.70 -3.64
CA VAL A 6 -0.03 -3.55 -2.55
C VAL A 6 -0.73 -3.10 -1.26
N ASP A 7 -1.42 -4.02 -0.60
CA ASP A 7 -1.96 -3.83 0.74
C ASP A 7 -1.10 -4.64 1.71
N PHE A 8 -0.26 -3.93 2.46
CA PHE A 8 0.67 -4.47 3.44
C PHE A 8 0.08 -4.36 4.84
N GLY A 9 -0.78 -5.31 5.19
CA GLY A 9 -1.37 -5.43 6.52
C GLY A 9 -0.52 -6.27 7.48
N ALA A 10 -0.87 -6.26 8.77
CA ALA A 10 -0.18 -7.05 9.80
C ALA A 10 -0.28 -8.57 9.59
N SER A 11 -1.44 -9.03 9.11
CA SER A 11 -1.72 -10.47 8.96
C SER A 11 -1.71 -10.94 7.51
N MET A 12 -2.12 -10.07 6.59
CA MET A 12 -2.26 -10.38 5.18
C MET A 12 -1.51 -9.36 4.34
N LEU A 13 -0.75 -9.87 3.37
CA LEU A 13 -0.11 -9.09 2.32
C LEU A 13 -0.79 -9.44 1.00
N ARG A 14 -1.25 -8.41 0.29
CA ARG A 14 -2.00 -8.55 -0.97
C ARG A 14 -1.32 -7.74 -2.06
N PHE A 15 -1.20 -8.34 -3.23
CA PHE A 15 -0.79 -7.68 -4.46
C PHE A 15 -1.95 -7.75 -5.43
N ALA A 16 -2.30 -6.65 -6.08
CA ALA A 16 -3.39 -6.59 -7.03
C ALA A 16 -2.95 -5.88 -8.31
N VAL A 17 -3.36 -6.42 -9.46
CA VAL A 17 -3.30 -5.71 -10.74
C VAL A 17 -4.57 -4.90 -10.87
N VAL A 18 -4.42 -3.60 -11.05
CA VAL A 18 -5.52 -2.65 -11.13
C VAL A 18 -5.54 -2.01 -12.52
N GLU A 19 -6.72 -2.01 -13.14
CA GLU A 19 -7.00 -1.31 -14.38
C GLU A 19 -8.29 -0.52 -14.23
N ASN A 20 -8.28 0.78 -14.58
CA ASN A 20 -9.45 1.65 -14.49
C ASN A 20 -10.15 1.55 -13.12
N TYR A 21 -9.36 1.57 -12.04
CA TYR A 21 -9.81 1.42 -10.65
C TYR A 21 -10.50 0.09 -10.30
N ARG A 22 -10.38 -0.93 -11.15
CA ARG A 22 -10.90 -2.27 -10.90
C ARG A 22 -9.76 -3.25 -10.70
N VAL A 23 -9.90 -4.13 -9.72
CA VAL A 23 -8.97 -5.23 -9.48
C VAL A 23 -9.21 -6.30 -10.55
N VAL A 24 -8.21 -6.51 -11.40
CA VAL A 24 -8.25 -7.52 -12.47
C VAL A 24 -7.76 -8.87 -11.96
N ARG A 25 -6.72 -8.86 -11.12
CA ARG A 25 -6.11 -10.05 -10.51
C ARG A 25 -5.57 -9.70 -9.13
N ARG A 26 -5.44 -10.70 -8.25
CA ARG A 26 -4.78 -10.54 -6.96
C ARG A 26 -3.99 -11.78 -6.55
N VAL A 27 -2.87 -11.56 -5.88
CA VAL A 27 -2.10 -12.56 -5.13
C VAL A 27 -2.23 -12.20 -3.66
N VAL A 28 -2.51 -13.19 -2.81
CA VAL A 28 -2.74 -13.00 -1.39
C VAL A 28 -1.92 -14.01 -0.61
N CYS A 29 -1.24 -13.55 0.44
CA CYS A 29 -0.43 -14.38 1.32
C CYS A 29 -0.48 -13.86 2.75
N ALA A 30 -0.08 -14.70 3.71
CA ALA A 30 0.14 -14.25 5.07
C ALA A 30 1.35 -13.30 5.12
N THR A 31 1.28 -12.27 5.95
CA THR A 31 2.38 -11.31 6.10
C THR A 31 3.60 -11.99 6.75
N PRO A 32 4.75 -12.06 6.07
CA PRO A 32 5.94 -12.68 6.63
C PRO A 32 6.45 -11.98 7.88
N ARG A 33 7.05 -12.75 8.81
CA ARG A 33 7.52 -12.24 10.12
C ARG A 33 9.02 -11.95 10.13
N THR A 34 9.75 -12.29 9.08
CA THR A 34 11.18 -12.00 8.92
C THR A 34 11.45 -11.18 7.66
N LEU A 35 12.52 -10.39 7.68
CA LEU A 35 12.90 -9.55 6.54
C LEU A 35 13.30 -10.37 5.30
N ALA A 36 13.91 -11.55 5.50
CA ALA A 36 14.33 -12.44 4.43
C ALA A 36 13.11 -13.03 3.70
N GLU A 37 12.13 -13.54 4.44
CA GLU A 37 10.88 -14.04 3.85
C GLU A 37 10.07 -12.92 3.19
N LEU A 38 10.06 -11.72 3.79
CA LEU A 38 9.37 -10.57 3.21
C LEU A 38 9.94 -10.23 1.83
N ARG A 39 11.26 -10.10 1.71
CA ARG A 39 11.94 -9.90 0.42
C ARG A 39 11.63 -11.00 -0.57
N HIS A 40 11.65 -12.26 -0.11
CA HIS A 40 11.35 -13.41 -0.94
C HIS A 40 9.92 -13.35 -1.51
N VAL A 41 8.93 -13.04 -0.66
CA VAL A 41 7.51 -12.92 -1.04
C VAL A 41 7.28 -11.76 -2.02
N PHE A 42 7.87 -10.58 -1.77
CA PHE A 42 7.77 -9.45 -2.71
C PHE A 42 8.35 -9.83 -4.08
N ARG A 43 9.57 -10.38 -4.12
CA ARG A 43 10.21 -10.80 -5.36
C ARG A 43 9.39 -11.82 -6.13
N ASN A 44 8.90 -12.87 -5.46
CA ASN A 44 8.10 -13.90 -6.10
C ASN A 44 6.76 -13.34 -6.60
N SER A 45 6.12 -12.47 -5.83
CA SER A 45 4.84 -11.86 -6.23
C SER A 45 5.00 -11.00 -7.47
N PHE A 46 6.03 -10.15 -7.54
CA PHE A 46 6.32 -9.38 -8.76
C PHE A 46 6.66 -10.28 -9.95
N ASN A 47 7.46 -11.34 -9.76
CA ASN A 47 7.74 -12.30 -10.83
C ASN A 47 6.46 -12.96 -11.39
N ILE A 48 5.52 -13.33 -10.52
CA ILE A 48 4.22 -13.86 -10.93
C ILE A 48 3.46 -12.81 -11.76
N LEU A 49 3.40 -11.56 -11.30
CA LEU A 49 2.73 -10.48 -12.03
C LEU A 49 3.37 -10.20 -13.40
N HIS A 50 4.71 -10.25 -13.49
CA HIS A 50 5.43 -10.09 -14.76
C HIS A 50 5.16 -11.24 -15.73
N ALA A 51 5.12 -12.48 -15.24
CA ALA A 51 4.75 -13.64 -16.06
C ALA A 51 3.31 -13.54 -16.59
N MET A 52 2.45 -12.76 -15.94
CA MET A 52 1.09 -12.43 -16.39
C MET A 52 1.02 -11.23 -17.35
N GLY A 53 2.15 -10.66 -17.76
CA GLY A 53 2.22 -9.54 -18.71
C GLY A 53 2.20 -8.14 -18.08
N VAL A 54 2.23 -8.02 -16.75
CA VAL A 54 2.38 -6.71 -16.10
C VAL A 54 3.79 -6.18 -16.34
N SER A 55 3.89 -4.95 -16.87
CA SER A 55 5.18 -4.29 -17.13
C SER A 55 6.07 -4.24 -15.88
N ARG A 56 7.37 -4.47 -16.06
CA ARG A 56 8.41 -4.30 -15.02
C ARG A 56 8.56 -2.87 -14.51
N ASN A 57 7.97 -1.92 -15.21
CA ASN A 57 7.94 -0.50 -14.84
C ASN A 57 6.53 0.00 -14.51
N ALA A 58 5.55 -0.89 -14.36
CA ALA A 58 4.20 -0.50 -13.95
C ALA A 58 4.24 0.27 -12.62
N PRO A 59 3.52 1.39 -12.44
CA PRO A 59 3.51 2.10 -11.17
C PRO A 59 3.01 1.19 -10.03
N VAL A 60 3.53 1.41 -8.82
CA VAL A 60 3.17 0.67 -7.61
C VAL A 60 2.61 1.64 -6.57
N GLY A 61 1.40 1.39 -6.11
CA GLY A 61 0.80 2.04 -4.94
C GLY A 61 0.77 1.08 -3.76
N ILE A 62 1.31 1.48 -2.60
CA ILE A 62 1.35 0.67 -1.39
C ILE A 62 0.52 1.36 -0.31
N ALA A 63 -0.53 0.68 0.16
CA ALA A 63 -1.20 0.99 1.41
C ALA A 63 -0.57 0.11 2.49
N SER A 64 0.04 0.71 3.50
CA SER A 64 0.77 -0.04 4.52
C SER A 64 0.28 0.30 5.91
N ILE A 65 0.32 -0.71 6.77
CA ILE A 65 0.20 -0.54 8.20
C ILE A 65 1.28 0.43 8.70
N GLY A 66 0.91 1.29 9.66
CA GLY A 66 1.83 2.19 10.34
C GLY A 66 2.40 1.62 11.64
N PRO A 67 3.13 2.44 12.42
CA PRO A 67 3.51 3.82 12.11
C PRO A 67 4.63 3.90 11.06
N PHE A 68 4.62 4.99 10.29
CA PHE A 68 5.68 5.34 9.35
C PHE A 68 6.74 6.19 10.03
N GLU A 69 7.96 6.05 9.54
CA GLU A 69 9.03 7.00 9.66
C GLU A 69 9.34 7.55 8.26
N LYS A 70 10.23 8.54 8.19
CA LYS A 70 10.66 9.17 6.93
C LYS A 70 11.01 8.14 5.86
N GLU A 71 10.72 8.50 4.61
CA GLU A 71 11.10 7.75 3.40
C GLU A 71 10.37 6.40 3.20
N GLY A 72 9.28 6.14 3.94
CA GLY A 72 8.49 4.92 3.80
C GLY A 72 9.03 3.74 4.60
N VAL A 73 9.76 4.03 5.69
CA VAL A 73 10.16 3.03 6.68
C VAL A 73 8.98 2.75 7.60
N VAL A 74 8.60 1.49 7.74
CA VAL A 74 7.50 1.04 8.60
C VAL A 74 8.07 0.42 9.86
N LYS A 75 7.66 0.92 11.03
CA LYS A 75 8.00 0.31 12.31
C LYS A 75 6.88 -0.66 12.70
N ALA A 76 6.96 -1.86 12.16
CA ALA A 76 5.91 -2.85 12.31
C ALA A 76 6.06 -3.63 13.63
N THR A 77 5.64 -3.02 14.74
CA THR A 77 5.57 -3.70 16.06
C THR A 77 4.76 -5.00 15.97
N ASN A 78 3.70 -4.98 15.17
CA ASN A 78 2.80 -6.12 14.95
C ASN A 78 3.30 -7.12 13.89
N ILE A 79 4.46 -6.90 13.27
CA ILE A 79 5.09 -7.82 12.29
C ILE A 79 6.50 -8.17 12.79
N GLY A 80 6.57 -8.95 13.87
CA GLY A 80 7.85 -9.43 14.41
C GLY A 80 8.76 -8.33 14.99
N GLY A 81 8.23 -7.13 15.24
CA GLY A 81 9.03 -5.98 15.70
C GLY A 81 9.98 -5.43 14.63
N LEU A 82 9.74 -5.73 13.35
CA LEU A 82 10.65 -5.35 12.26
C LEU A 82 10.58 -3.84 11.97
N ARG A 83 11.73 -3.30 11.57
CA ARG A 83 11.87 -1.98 10.94
C ARG A 83 12.12 -2.19 9.44
N ILE A 84 11.14 -1.86 8.62
CA ILE A 84 11.06 -2.30 7.22
C ILE A 84 11.14 -1.08 6.30
N ASN A 85 12.16 -0.99 5.45
CA ASN A 85 12.17 -0.03 4.35
C ASN A 85 11.44 -0.63 3.15
N LEU A 86 10.14 -0.36 3.03
CA LEU A 86 9.30 -0.94 1.99
C LEU A 86 9.71 -0.50 0.59
N ARG A 87 10.09 0.77 0.44
CA ARG A 87 10.58 1.32 -0.82
C ARG A 87 11.74 0.50 -1.35
N LYS A 88 12.77 0.28 -0.52
CA LYS A 88 13.95 -0.50 -0.89
C LYS A 88 13.60 -1.94 -1.27
N ILE A 89 12.72 -2.60 -0.51
CA ILE A 89 12.29 -3.98 -0.83
C ILE A 89 11.61 -4.04 -2.20
N VAL A 90 10.79 -3.05 -2.55
CA VAL A 90 10.13 -3.00 -3.85
C VAL A 90 11.11 -2.65 -4.97
N GLU A 91 12.02 -1.70 -4.76
CA GLU A 91 13.07 -1.33 -5.73
C GLU A 91 14.01 -2.51 -6.05
N GLU A 92 14.29 -3.38 -5.08
CA GLU A 92 15.05 -4.62 -5.28
C GLU A 92 14.35 -5.61 -6.22
N ALA A 93 13.01 -5.52 -6.38
CA ALA A 93 12.20 -6.49 -7.13
C ALA A 93 11.50 -5.92 -8.37
N HIS A 94 11.33 -4.60 -8.48
CA HIS A 94 10.49 -3.94 -9.47
C HIS A 94 10.97 -2.52 -9.79
N GLY A 95 10.91 -2.11 -11.07
CA GLY A 95 11.50 -0.86 -11.55
C GLY A 95 10.54 0.33 -11.70
N GLY A 96 9.26 0.15 -11.37
CA GLY A 96 8.24 1.19 -11.51
C GLY A 96 8.30 2.27 -10.43
N ARG A 97 7.61 3.40 -10.66
CA ARG A 97 7.44 4.46 -9.65
C ARG A 97 6.66 3.93 -8.44
N ILE A 98 7.16 4.19 -7.24
CA ILE A 98 6.57 3.69 -5.98
C ILE A 98 6.00 4.86 -5.17
N THR A 99 4.70 4.76 -4.86
CA THR A 99 3.98 5.63 -3.91
C THR A 99 3.56 4.80 -2.71
N ILE A 100 3.82 5.29 -1.50
CA ILE A 100 3.49 4.63 -0.24
C ILE A 100 2.63 5.57 0.58
N LEU A 101 1.53 5.06 1.11
CA LEU A 101 0.63 5.75 2.03
C LEU A 101 0.30 4.83 3.21
N ASN A 102 -0.04 5.45 4.34
CA ASN A 102 -0.78 4.75 5.38
C ASN A 102 -2.11 4.19 4.85
N ASP A 103 -2.52 3.04 5.37
CA ASP A 103 -3.77 2.37 5.02
C ASP A 103 -5.02 3.26 5.14
N CYS A 104 -5.17 4.04 6.21
CA CYS A 104 -6.30 4.94 6.41
C CYS A 104 -6.25 6.14 5.47
N THR A 105 -5.06 6.69 5.22
CA THR A 105 -4.83 7.76 4.23
C THR A 105 -5.14 7.28 2.81
N ALA A 106 -4.72 6.05 2.46
CA ALA A 106 -5.04 5.42 1.18
C ALA A 106 -6.55 5.16 1.04
N ALA A 107 -7.22 4.74 2.12
CA ALA A 107 -8.67 4.56 2.15
C ALA A 107 -9.41 5.90 1.93
N ALA A 108 -9.02 6.96 2.64
CA ALA A 108 -9.58 8.30 2.42
C ALA A 108 -9.43 8.77 0.96
N LEU A 109 -8.26 8.51 0.35
CA LEU A 109 -8.03 8.81 -1.06
C LEU A 109 -8.92 7.98 -1.98
N ALA A 110 -9.09 6.68 -1.72
CA ALA A 110 -9.96 5.81 -2.50
C ALA A 110 -11.43 6.27 -2.44
N GLU A 111 -11.93 6.54 -1.23
CA GLU A 111 -13.29 7.05 -0.99
C GLU A 111 -13.57 8.35 -1.74
N LYS A 112 -12.62 9.29 -1.73
CA LYS A 112 -12.70 10.55 -2.47
C LYS A 112 -12.63 10.36 -3.99
N THR A 113 -11.92 9.34 -4.47
CA THR A 113 -11.61 9.18 -5.90
C THR A 113 -12.68 8.36 -6.64
N ILE A 114 -13.05 7.21 -6.08
CA ILE A 114 -13.96 6.25 -6.69
C ILE A 114 -15.11 5.82 -5.78
N GLY A 115 -15.10 6.25 -4.53
CA GLY A 115 -16.17 5.98 -3.57
C GLY A 115 -17.38 6.90 -3.76
N PRO A 116 -18.42 6.71 -2.91
CA PRO A 116 -19.64 7.52 -2.94
C PRO A 116 -19.40 9.00 -2.59
N TRP A 117 -18.25 9.33 -2.02
CA TRP A 117 -17.90 10.68 -1.54
C TRP A 117 -17.13 11.52 -2.57
N ARG A 118 -17.09 11.07 -3.82
CA ARG A 118 -16.43 11.78 -4.91
C ARG A 118 -16.98 13.19 -5.07
N GLY A 119 -16.08 14.17 -5.16
CA GLY A 119 -16.41 15.59 -5.32
C GLY A 119 -16.49 16.38 -4.01
N LEU A 120 -16.51 15.71 -2.85
CA LEU A 120 -16.35 16.40 -1.58
C LEU A 120 -14.94 16.97 -1.42
N LYS A 121 -14.85 18.22 -0.96
CA LYS A 121 -13.58 18.88 -0.66
C LYS A 121 -13.06 18.51 0.73
N ASN A 122 -13.96 18.18 1.64
CA ASN A 122 -13.62 17.86 3.03
C ASN A 122 -14.18 16.49 3.36
N LEU A 123 -13.33 15.57 3.78
CA LEU A 123 -13.68 14.19 4.11
C LEU A 123 -12.75 13.69 5.22
N VAL A 124 -13.32 13.08 6.26
CA VAL A 124 -12.56 12.35 7.27
C VAL A 124 -12.97 10.90 7.20
N TYR A 125 -12.00 10.05 6.91
CA TYR A 125 -12.11 8.60 7.03
C TYR A 125 -11.69 8.19 8.44
N VAL A 126 -12.53 7.43 9.13
CA VAL A 126 -12.23 6.86 10.44
C VAL A 126 -12.46 5.36 10.37
N THR A 127 -11.50 4.58 10.82
CA THR A 127 -11.65 3.14 11.00
C THR A 127 -11.52 2.79 12.48
N ILE A 128 -12.40 1.89 12.94
CA ILE A 128 -12.42 1.37 14.30
C ILE A 128 -12.34 -0.15 14.19
N SER A 129 -11.21 -0.70 14.63
CA SER A 129 -10.96 -2.14 14.64
C SER A 129 -10.22 -2.51 15.93
N THR A 130 -9.05 -3.12 15.85
CA THR A 130 -8.17 -3.32 17.03
C THR A 130 -7.61 -2.00 17.58
N GLY A 131 -7.67 -0.93 16.80
CA GLY A 131 -7.36 0.44 17.20
C GLY A 131 -8.20 1.44 16.41
N ILE A 132 -7.87 2.73 16.56
CA ILE A 132 -8.50 3.82 15.80
C ILE A 132 -7.46 4.36 14.82
N GLY A 133 -7.83 4.38 13.54
CA GLY A 133 -7.04 4.97 12.46
C GLY A 133 -7.84 6.01 11.70
N GLY A 134 -7.16 6.94 11.03
CA GLY A 134 -7.84 7.99 10.28
C GLY A 134 -7.04 8.53 9.10
N GLY A 135 -7.76 9.05 8.12
CA GLY A 135 -7.21 9.76 6.97
C GLY A 135 -8.12 10.95 6.65
N ALA A 136 -7.56 12.06 6.21
CA ALA A 136 -8.32 13.28 5.99
C ALA A 136 -8.03 13.92 4.64
N VAL A 137 -9.07 14.50 4.06
CA VAL A 137 -9.01 15.38 2.90
C VAL A 137 -9.54 16.73 3.37
N VAL A 138 -8.75 17.79 3.17
CA VAL A 138 -9.10 19.17 3.54
C VAL A 138 -8.89 20.07 2.33
N ASP A 139 -9.90 20.86 1.97
CA ASP A 139 -9.90 21.73 0.79
C ASP A 139 -9.52 21.01 -0.51
N GLY A 140 -9.93 19.75 -0.64
CA GLY A 140 -9.62 18.89 -1.78
C GLY A 140 -8.22 18.31 -1.76
N HIS A 141 -7.41 18.53 -0.73
CA HIS A 141 -6.06 18.00 -0.59
C HIS A 141 -6.02 16.87 0.43
N LEU A 142 -5.39 15.75 0.07
CA LEU A 142 -5.16 14.65 0.99
C LEU A 142 -4.10 15.09 2.02
N LEU A 143 -4.42 14.96 3.30
CA LEU A 143 -3.46 15.22 4.37
C LEU A 143 -2.57 13.99 4.56
N ILE A 144 -1.29 14.15 4.21
CA ILE A 144 -0.30 13.07 4.28
C ILE A 144 0.53 13.14 5.57
N GLY A 145 0.60 14.31 6.22
CA GLY A 145 1.45 14.48 7.41
C GLY A 145 2.94 14.60 7.08
N ARG A 146 3.77 14.79 8.11
CA ARG A 146 5.23 15.02 7.97
C ARG A 146 5.99 13.74 7.59
N ASP A 147 5.60 12.62 8.21
CA ASP A 147 6.31 11.34 8.10
C ASP A 147 5.54 10.32 7.25
N GLY A 148 4.48 10.77 6.56
CA GLY A 148 3.48 9.92 5.93
C GLY A 148 2.31 9.62 6.86
#